data_AF-A0A1A3DSI8-F1
#
_entry.id   AF-A0A1A3DSI8-F1
#
_cell.length_a   1.000
_cell.length_b   1.000
_cell.length_c   1.000
_cell.angle_alpha   90.00
_cell.angle_beta   90.00
_cell.angle_gamma   90.00
#
_symmetry.space_group_name_H-M   'P 1'
#
loop_
_entity.id
_entity.type
_entity.pdbx_description
1 polymer ?
#
loop_
_entity_poly.entity_id
_entity_poly.type
_entity_poly.pdbx_seq_one_letter_code
_entity_poly.pdbx_strand_id
1 'polypeptide(L)'
;MTSNNESDERRSFSSRTPVNDNPDQVEYRRGFVTRHQVTGWRFVMRRIASGIALHDTRMLVDPLRTQSRAVAMGVVLLVTGLAGCFVFSLIRPNGTVGTNAVLADRSTAALYVRVGDDLHPVLNLTSARLITGHAVDPTMVKSSELDRFPRGNLIGIPGAPERMVQNP
;
A
#
# COMPACT_ATOMS: atom_id res chain seq x y z
N MET A 1 53.74 22.25 -5.11
CA MET A 1 52.52 21.47 -5.38
C MET A 1 52.93 20.41 -6.38
N THR A 2 53.24 19.18 -6.00
CA THR A 2 52.26 18.13 -5.67
C THR A 2 52.92 17.07 -4.78
N SER A 3 52.28 16.73 -3.66
CA SER A 3 52.69 15.66 -2.75
C SER A 3 52.39 14.29 -3.38
N ASN A 4 53.42 13.45 -3.56
CA ASN A 4 53.30 12.04 -3.88
C ASN A 4 52.52 11.33 -2.78
N ASN A 5 51.30 10.90 -3.08
CA ASN A 5 50.49 10.08 -2.20
C ASN A 5 50.67 8.62 -2.66
N GLU A 6 51.77 7.98 -2.25
CA GLU A 6 51.94 6.52 -2.34
C GLU A 6 50.94 5.90 -1.37
N SER A 7 49.72 5.68 -1.86
CA SER A 7 48.70 4.92 -1.17
C SER A 7 49.18 3.49 -0.96
N ASP A 8 49.58 3.20 0.26
CA ASP A 8 49.75 1.89 0.91
C ASP A 8 48.98 0.77 0.17
N GLU A 9 49.69 -0.02 -0.65
CA GLU A 9 49.12 -1.13 -1.42
C GLU A 9 48.67 -2.22 -0.44
N ARG A 10 47.37 -2.26 -0.13
CA ARG A 10 46.79 -3.27 0.78
C ARG A 10 47.12 -4.67 0.26
N ARG A 11 48.08 -5.33 0.91
CA ARG A 11 48.41 -6.74 0.68
C ARG A 11 47.15 -7.58 0.91
N SER A 12 46.59 -8.14 -0.16
CA SER A 12 45.43 -9.03 -0.08
C SER A 12 45.88 -10.48 0.00
N PHE A 13 45.22 -11.26 0.86
CA PHE A 13 45.46 -12.69 0.95
C PHE A 13 44.56 -13.43 -0.03
N SER A 14 45.16 -14.29 -0.86
CA SER A 14 44.41 -15.21 -1.73
C SER A 14 43.86 -16.36 -0.90
N SER A 15 42.57 -16.69 -1.08
CA SER A 15 41.98 -17.85 -0.43
C SER A 15 42.60 -19.12 -1.02
N ARG A 16 43.26 -19.91 -0.16
CA ARG A 16 43.82 -21.22 -0.50
C ARG A 16 43.17 -22.29 0.36
N THR A 17 42.95 -23.44 -0.23
CA THR A 17 42.47 -24.65 0.46
C THR A 17 43.52 -25.74 0.25
N PRO A 18 44.55 -25.84 1.11
CA PRO A 18 45.55 -26.88 0.99
C PRO A 18 44.94 -28.25 1.27
N VAL A 19 45.53 -29.29 0.69
CA VAL A 19 45.17 -30.68 0.99
C VAL A 19 45.61 -30.99 2.42
N ASN A 20 44.77 -31.74 3.13
CA ASN A 20 45.08 -32.24 4.47
C ASN A 20 45.42 -33.73 4.36
N ASP A 21 46.69 -34.08 4.61
CA ASP A 21 47.18 -35.47 4.55
C ASP A 21 47.21 -36.15 5.93
N ASN A 22 46.61 -35.53 6.95
CA ASN A 22 46.62 -36.06 8.31
C ASN A 22 45.66 -37.27 8.44
N PRO A 23 46.11 -38.44 8.93
CA PRO A 23 45.27 -39.63 9.05
C PRO A 23 44.07 -39.46 10.00
N ASP A 24 44.18 -38.60 11.01
CA ASP A 24 43.10 -38.31 11.98
C ASP A 24 42.29 -37.06 11.61
N GLN A 25 42.14 -36.76 10.32
CA GLN A 25 41.45 -35.55 9.88
C GLN A 25 39.96 -35.53 10.25
N VAL A 26 39.45 -34.32 10.53
CA VAL A 26 38.03 -34.11 10.79
C VAL A 26 37.27 -34.07 9.46
N GLU A 27 36.40 -35.06 9.23
CA GLU A 27 35.50 -35.06 8.08
C GLU A 27 34.26 -34.19 8.34
N TYR A 28 34.09 -33.14 7.55
CA TYR A 28 32.90 -32.30 7.60
C TYR A 28 31.73 -32.96 6.86
N ARG A 29 30.89 -33.70 7.59
CA ARG A 29 29.75 -34.45 7.02
C ARG A 29 28.57 -33.57 6.59
N ARG A 30 28.43 -32.35 7.14
CA ARG A 30 27.36 -31.40 6.80
C ARG A 30 27.97 -30.09 6.30
N GLY A 31 27.78 -29.81 5.02
CA GLY A 31 28.12 -28.53 4.42
C GLY A 31 26.96 -27.54 4.52
N PHE A 32 27.24 -26.32 4.97
CA PHE A 32 26.32 -25.20 4.78
C PHE A 32 26.35 -24.73 3.32
N VAL A 33 25.22 -24.26 2.82
CA VAL A 33 25.17 -23.70 1.46
C VAL A 33 25.78 -22.30 1.48
N THR A 34 26.91 -22.13 0.78
CA THR A 34 27.60 -20.83 0.72
C THR A 34 26.97 -19.91 -0.32
N ARG A 35 27.18 -18.58 -0.19
CA ARG A 35 26.70 -17.62 -1.21
C ARG A 35 27.22 -17.95 -2.61
N HIS A 36 28.47 -18.41 -2.72
CA HIS A 36 29.06 -18.81 -3.99
C HIS A 36 28.37 -20.05 -4.58
N GLN A 37 28.00 -21.04 -3.74
CA GLN A 37 27.22 -22.20 -4.18
C GLN A 37 25.83 -21.81 -4.67
N VAL A 38 25.10 -20.93 -3.96
CA VAL A 38 23.77 -20.46 -4.40
C VAL A 38 23.88 -19.71 -5.73
N THR A 39 24.85 -18.80 -5.85
CA THR A 39 25.07 -18.04 -7.10
C THR A 39 25.45 -18.95 -8.25
N GLY A 40 26.36 -19.91 -8.02
CA GLY A 40 26.75 -20.91 -9.01
C GLY A 40 25.57 -21.78 -9.46
N TRP A 41 24.76 -22.27 -8.51
CA TRP A 41 23.55 -23.03 -8.82
C TRP A 41 22.55 -22.22 -9.65
N ARG A 42 22.28 -20.97 -9.26
CA ARG A 42 21.39 -20.06 -10.01
C ARG A 42 21.93 -19.75 -11.41
N PHE A 43 23.25 -19.73 -11.60
CA PHE A 43 23.88 -19.56 -12.90
C PHE A 43 23.69 -20.80 -13.77
N VAL A 44 23.98 -22.00 -13.25
CA VAL A 44 23.82 -23.27 -13.97
C VAL A 44 22.37 -23.49 -14.40
N MET A 45 21.41 -23.33 -13.49
CA MET A 45 19.98 -23.47 -13.81
C MET A 45 19.55 -22.53 -14.94
N ARG A 46 20.12 -21.31 -14.98
CA ARG A 46 19.81 -20.34 -16.02
C ARG A 46 20.43 -20.71 -17.36
N ARG A 47 21.69 -21.17 -17.35
CA ARG A 47 22.36 -21.66 -18.56
C ARG A 47 21.59 -22.84 -19.18
N ILE A 48 21.07 -23.74 -18.34
CA ILE A 48 20.22 -24.86 -18.78
C ILE A 48 18.92 -24.33 -19.40
N ALA A 49 18.25 -23.38 -18.73
CA ALA A 49 17.03 -22.77 -19.26
C ALA A 49 17.25 -22.06 -20.59
N SER A 50 18.34 -21.29 -20.74
CA SER A 50 18.72 -20.65 -22.00
C SER A 50 19.07 -21.67 -23.08
N GLY A 51 19.78 -22.75 -22.72
CA GLY A 51 20.11 -23.83 -23.65
C GLY A 51 18.88 -24.53 -24.21
N ILE A 52 17.83 -24.74 -23.41
CA ILE A 52 16.60 -25.39 -23.85
C ILE A 52 15.69 -24.41 -24.62
N ALA A 53 15.53 -23.18 -24.11
CA ALA A 53 14.59 -22.22 -24.69
C ALA A 53 15.13 -21.50 -25.93
N LEU A 54 16.44 -21.18 -25.95
CA LEU A 54 17.08 -20.39 -27.00
C LEU A 54 18.10 -21.19 -27.83
N HIS A 55 18.41 -22.44 -27.46
CA HIS A 55 19.52 -23.21 -28.06
C HIS A 55 20.88 -22.49 -27.99
N ASP A 56 21.02 -21.54 -27.05
CA ASP A 56 22.25 -20.79 -26.81
C ASP A 56 22.67 -20.89 -25.35
N THR A 57 23.93 -21.26 -25.13
CA THR A 57 24.54 -21.34 -23.79
C THR A 57 25.69 -20.34 -23.59
N ARG A 58 25.94 -19.47 -24.57
CA ARG A 58 27.00 -18.45 -24.51
C ARG A 58 26.68 -17.35 -23.49
N MET A 59 25.41 -17.16 -23.15
CA MET A 59 24.91 -16.20 -22.14
C MET A 59 25.38 -14.74 -22.35
N LEU A 60 25.68 -14.32 -23.59
CA LEU A 60 26.06 -12.93 -23.88
C LEU A 60 24.93 -11.95 -23.55
N VAL A 61 23.69 -12.36 -23.84
CA VAL A 61 22.47 -11.64 -23.49
C VAL A 61 21.46 -12.66 -22.99
N ASP A 62 20.76 -12.33 -21.91
CA ASP A 62 19.84 -13.23 -21.24
C ASP A 62 18.43 -12.61 -21.23
N PRO A 63 17.66 -12.76 -22.33
CA PRO A 63 16.38 -12.08 -22.48
C PRO A 63 15.34 -12.53 -21.43
N LEU A 64 15.41 -13.79 -21.00
CA LEU A 64 14.57 -14.36 -19.94
C LEU A 64 14.80 -13.67 -18.59
N ARG A 65 16.05 -13.26 -18.30
CA ARG A 65 16.37 -12.48 -17.11
C ARG A 65 15.76 -11.09 -17.15
N THR A 66 15.79 -10.43 -18.30
CA THR A 66 15.21 -9.08 -18.43
C THR A 66 13.69 -9.12 -18.27
N GLN A 67 13.03 -10.11 -18.87
CA GLN A 67 11.57 -10.30 -18.74
C GLN A 67 11.16 -10.61 -17.30
N SER A 68 11.81 -11.56 -16.63
CA SER A 68 11.50 -11.90 -15.23
C SER A 68 11.75 -10.73 -14.27
N ARG A 69 12.80 -9.93 -14.50
CA ARG A 69 13.06 -8.70 -13.73
C ARG A 69 11.99 -7.63 -13.97
N ALA A 70 11.51 -7.48 -15.21
CA ALA A 70 10.45 -6.53 -15.52
C ALA A 70 9.15 -6.89 -14.80
N VAL A 71 8.76 -8.18 -14.82
CA VAL A 71 7.59 -8.67 -14.07
C VAL A 71 7.76 -8.46 -12.57
N ALA A 72 8.92 -8.81 -12.01
CA ALA A 72 9.20 -8.60 -10.60
C ALA A 72 9.11 -7.11 -10.20
N MET A 73 9.62 -6.20 -11.06
CA MET A 73 9.49 -4.76 -10.85
C MET A 73 8.03 -4.31 -10.86
N GLY A 74 7.22 -4.83 -11.79
CA GLY A 74 5.78 -4.58 -11.83
C GLY A 74 5.07 -5.00 -10.54
N VAL A 75 5.41 -6.18 -10.00
CA VAL A 75 4.88 -6.65 -8.72
C VAL A 75 5.26 -5.72 -7.57
N VAL A 76 6.52 -5.28 -7.52
CA VAL A 76 6.98 -4.33 -6.49
C VAL A 76 6.22 -3.01 -6.56
N LEU A 77 6.02 -2.46 -7.76
CA LEU A 77 5.23 -1.24 -7.96
C LEU A 77 3.77 -1.42 -7.55
N LEU A 78 3.16 -2.55 -7.89
CA LEU A 78 1.79 -2.88 -7.50
C LEU A 78 1.64 -2.96 -5.98
N VAL A 79 2.52 -3.69 -5.31
CA VAL A 79 2.51 -3.81 -3.84
C VAL A 79 2.71 -2.44 -3.19
N THR A 80 3.62 -1.64 -3.73
CA THR A 80 3.88 -0.27 -3.24
C THR A 80 2.64 0.62 -3.42
N GLY A 81 1.97 0.54 -4.57
CA GLY A 81 0.74 1.27 -4.84
C GLY A 81 -0.42 0.85 -3.92
N LEU A 82 -0.58 -0.45 -3.69
CA LEU A 82 -1.57 -0.97 -2.75
C LEU A 82 -1.28 -0.53 -1.32
N ALA A 83 -0.02 -0.60 -0.87
CA ALA A 83 0.39 -0.11 0.44
C ALA A 83 0.12 1.40 0.58
N GLY A 84 0.43 2.19 -0.46
CA GLY A 84 0.13 3.62 -0.49
C GLY A 84 -1.37 3.91 -0.41
N CYS A 85 -2.20 3.20 -1.18
CA CYS A 85 -3.66 3.30 -1.12
C CYS A 85 -4.21 2.90 0.26
N PHE A 86 -3.67 1.83 0.83
CA PHE A 86 -4.04 1.36 2.17
C PHE A 86 -3.74 2.41 3.24
N VAL A 87 -2.54 2.96 3.26
CA VAL A 87 -2.16 4.05 4.18
C VAL A 87 -3.02 5.29 3.94
N PHE A 88 -3.26 5.65 2.69
CA PHE A 88 -4.12 6.79 2.35
C PHE A 88 -5.55 6.60 2.87
N SER A 89 -6.10 5.39 2.76
CA SER A 89 -7.42 5.03 3.29
C SER A 89 -7.49 5.18 4.82
N LEU A 90 -6.41 4.85 5.54
CA LEU A 90 -6.33 5.04 6.99
C LEU A 90 -6.24 6.52 7.39
N ILE A 91 -5.54 7.35 6.60
CA ILE A 91 -5.39 8.78 6.88
C ILE A 91 -6.67 9.56 6.55
N ARG A 92 -7.37 9.20 5.48
CA ARG A 92 -8.66 9.81 5.08
C ARG A 92 -9.79 8.79 5.11
N PRO A 93 -10.29 8.42 6.31
CA PRO A 93 -11.50 7.63 6.41
C PRO A 93 -12.69 8.47 5.93
N ASN A 94 -13.05 8.34 4.66
CA ASN A 94 -14.24 8.97 4.09
C ASN A 94 -15.51 8.38 4.70
N GLY A 95 -15.92 8.87 5.88
CA GLY A 95 -17.26 8.59 6.42
C GLY A 95 -17.36 8.39 7.93
N THR A 96 -16.50 8.95 8.78
CA THR A 96 -16.76 8.94 10.23
C THR A 96 -17.87 9.93 10.57
N VAL A 97 -18.96 9.41 11.14
CA VAL A 97 -20.15 10.15 11.65
C VAL A 97 -19.83 11.05 12.86
N GLY A 98 -18.54 11.22 13.19
CA GLY A 98 -18.06 11.60 14.52
C GLY A 98 -18.59 12.92 15.06
N THR A 99 -18.71 13.96 14.22
CA THR A 99 -18.96 15.33 14.72
C THR A 99 -19.90 16.17 13.87
N ASN A 100 -20.36 15.66 12.73
CA ASN A 100 -21.16 16.47 11.80
C ASN A 100 -22.63 16.43 12.22
N ALA A 101 -23.19 17.61 12.48
CA ALA A 101 -24.57 17.76 12.93
C ALA A 101 -25.59 17.39 11.84
N VAL A 102 -25.23 17.55 10.56
CA VAL A 102 -26.05 17.19 9.39
C VAL A 102 -25.36 16.12 8.55
N LEU A 103 -26.06 15.02 8.32
CA LEU A 103 -25.59 13.83 7.64
C LEU A 103 -26.51 13.53 6.45
N ALA A 104 -25.93 13.18 5.31
CA ALA A 104 -26.68 12.72 4.15
C ALA A 104 -26.25 11.30 3.81
N ASP A 105 -27.24 10.43 3.58
CA ASP A 105 -26.97 9.09 3.07
C ASP A 105 -26.47 9.19 1.61
N ARG A 106 -25.32 8.60 1.34
CA ARG A 106 -24.71 8.56 0.01
C ARG A 106 -25.55 7.80 -1.02
N SER A 107 -26.37 6.84 -0.59
CA SER A 107 -27.15 5.99 -1.50
C SER A 107 -28.53 6.55 -1.82
N THR A 108 -29.23 7.08 -0.82
CA THR A 108 -30.62 7.53 -0.92
C THR A 108 -30.77 9.05 -0.95
N ALA A 109 -29.68 9.79 -0.71
CA ALA A 109 -29.69 11.24 -0.49
C ALA A 109 -30.63 11.70 0.65
N ALA A 110 -31.08 10.77 1.50
CA ALA A 110 -31.89 11.11 2.67
C ALA A 110 -31.06 11.92 3.67
N LEU A 111 -31.67 12.98 4.22
CA LEU A 111 -31.05 13.88 5.17
C LEU A 111 -31.37 13.46 6.61
N TYR A 112 -30.36 13.56 7.46
CA TYR A 112 -30.44 13.23 8.87
C TYR A 112 -29.75 14.32 9.67
N VAL A 113 -30.32 14.66 10.84
CA VAL A 113 -29.73 15.59 11.80
C VAL A 113 -29.56 14.87 13.12
N ARG A 114 -28.41 15.10 13.76
CA ARG A 114 -28.14 14.56 15.10
C ARG A 114 -28.62 15.55 16.14
N VAL A 115 -29.56 15.12 17.00
CA VAL A 115 -30.07 15.91 18.12
C VAL A 115 -29.89 15.09 19.39
N GLY A 116 -28.95 15.51 20.23
CA GLY A 116 -28.50 14.68 21.36
C GLY A 116 -27.80 13.40 20.88
N ASP A 117 -28.32 12.26 21.31
CA ASP A 117 -27.79 10.93 20.95
C ASP A 117 -28.55 10.24 19.81
N ASP A 118 -29.72 10.77 19.42
CA ASP A 118 -30.58 10.19 18.38
C ASP A 118 -30.39 10.87 17.01
N LEU A 119 -30.55 10.06 15.96
CA LEU A 119 -30.48 10.48 14.58
C LEU A 119 -31.90 10.64 14.02
N HIS A 120 -32.29 11.88 13.71
CA HIS A 120 -33.61 12.21 13.21
C HIS A 120 -33.59 12.42 11.69
N PRO A 121 -34.44 11.72 10.91
CA PRO A 121 -34.59 12.01 9.49
C PRO A 121 -35.22 13.40 9.30
N VAL A 122 -34.73 14.15 8.32
CA VAL A 122 -35.15 15.53 8.04
C VAL A 122 -35.69 15.66 6.63
N LEU A 123 -36.79 16.41 6.48
CA LEU A 123 -37.41 16.66 5.16
C LEU A 123 -36.53 17.49 4.22
N ASN A 124 -35.87 18.53 4.73
CA ASN A 124 -35.19 19.55 3.93
C ASN A 124 -33.86 20.00 4.56
N LEU A 125 -32.89 20.40 3.75
CA LEU A 125 -31.60 20.93 4.23
C LEU A 125 -31.79 22.20 5.07
N THR A 126 -32.73 23.07 4.69
CA THR A 126 -33.05 24.28 5.45
C THR A 126 -33.59 23.94 6.84
N SER A 127 -34.43 22.91 6.97
CA SER A 127 -34.89 22.45 8.29
C SER A 127 -33.74 21.93 9.13
N ALA A 128 -32.80 21.17 8.52
CA ALA A 128 -31.62 20.69 9.22
C ALA A 128 -30.76 21.86 9.74
N ARG A 129 -30.50 22.89 8.90
CA ARG A 129 -29.74 24.09 9.29
C ARG A 129 -30.42 24.92 10.39
N LEU A 130 -31.76 24.98 10.38
CA LEU A 130 -32.53 25.64 11.43
C LEU A 130 -32.40 24.90 12.77
N ILE A 131 -32.45 23.57 12.75
CA ILE A 131 -32.31 22.73 13.94
C ILE A 131 -30.88 22.85 14.52
N THR A 132 -29.86 22.87 13.67
CA THR A 132 -28.47 23.04 14.11
C THR A 132 -28.14 24.48 14.50
N GLY A 133 -28.94 25.46 14.10
CA GLY A 133 -28.75 26.88 14.41
C GLY A 133 -27.62 27.57 13.62
N HIS A 134 -27.02 26.90 12.64
CA HIS A 134 -25.95 27.45 11.81
C HIS A 134 -25.94 26.83 10.41
N ALA A 135 -25.39 27.55 9.44
CA ALA A 135 -25.27 27.10 8.06
C ALA A 135 -24.22 26.00 7.95
N VAL A 136 -24.68 24.75 7.84
CA VAL A 136 -23.85 23.55 7.67
C VAL A 136 -24.21 22.86 6.36
N ASP A 137 -23.20 22.32 5.69
CA ASP A 137 -23.38 21.46 4.53
C ASP A 137 -23.41 19.98 4.95
N PRO A 138 -24.28 19.18 4.32
CA PRO A 138 -24.48 17.80 4.72
C PRO A 138 -23.24 16.97 4.41
N THR A 139 -22.81 16.15 5.38
CA THR A 139 -21.69 15.23 5.18
C THR A 139 -22.18 13.90 4.62
N MET A 140 -21.60 13.46 3.51
CA MET A 140 -22.00 12.22 2.81
C MET A 140 -21.43 10.97 3.49
N VAL A 141 -22.30 10.23 4.17
CA VAL A 141 -21.98 9.01 4.93
C VAL A 141 -22.67 7.77 4.33
N LYS A 142 -22.16 6.58 4.65
CA LYS A 142 -22.77 5.31 4.19
C LYS A 142 -23.95 4.95 5.08
N SER A 143 -25.01 4.35 4.53
CA SER A 143 -26.19 3.88 5.29
C SER A 143 -25.83 3.04 6.52
N SER A 144 -24.81 2.15 6.39
CA SER A 144 -24.32 1.31 7.49
C SER A 144 -23.75 2.07 8.70
N GLU A 145 -23.28 3.30 8.48
CA GLU A 145 -22.78 4.16 9.54
C GLU A 145 -23.94 4.90 10.25
N LEU A 146 -25.03 5.20 9.53
CA LEU A 146 -26.24 5.78 10.14
C LEU A 146 -26.98 4.74 11.00
N ASP A 147 -27.00 3.48 10.58
CA ASP A 147 -27.65 2.39 11.32
C ASP A 147 -27.01 2.10 12.70
N ARG A 148 -25.83 2.67 12.99
CA ARG A 148 -25.19 2.58 14.31
C ARG A 148 -25.83 3.51 15.34
N PHE A 149 -26.57 4.52 14.91
CA PHE A 149 -27.24 5.47 15.78
C PHE A 149 -28.71 5.10 15.96
N PRO A 150 -29.27 5.27 17.17
CA PRO A 150 -30.71 5.14 17.37
C PRO A 150 -31.46 6.14 16.48
N ARG A 151 -32.55 5.68 15.83
CA ARG A 151 -33.36 6.51 14.93
C ARG A 151 -34.48 7.19 15.70
N GLY A 152 -34.55 8.51 15.58
CA GLY A 152 -35.66 9.32 16.07
C GLY A 152 -36.76 9.52 15.03
N ASN A 153 -37.78 10.29 15.41
CA ASN A 153 -38.90 10.64 14.53
C ASN A 153 -38.47 11.56 13.39
N LEU A 154 -39.23 11.49 12.28
CA LEU A 154 -39.13 12.42 11.16
C LEU A 154 -39.48 13.84 11.61
N ILE A 155 -38.58 14.79 11.32
CA ILE A 155 -38.74 16.20 11.66
C ILE A 155 -38.49 17.09 10.44
N GLY A 156 -39.03 18.30 10.48
CA GLY A 156 -38.80 19.30 9.45
C GLY A 156 -40.07 20.06 9.06
N ILE A 157 -39.85 21.15 8.34
CA ILE A 157 -40.92 22.02 7.84
C ILE A 157 -41.24 21.58 6.41
N PRO A 158 -42.46 21.09 6.15
CA PRO A 158 -42.86 20.74 4.79
C PRO A 158 -42.90 22.00 3.91
N GLY A 159 -42.38 21.89 2.69
CA GLY A 159 -42.33 23.01 1.73
C GLY A 159 -41.27 24.08 2.01
N ALA A 160 -40.36 23.87 2.96
CA ALA A 160 -39.21 24.75 3.13
C ALA A 160 -38.32 24.75 1.87
N PRO A 161 -37.67 25.88 1.52
CA PRO A 161 -36.83 25.96 0.35
C PRO A 161 -35.62 25.04 0.46
N GLU A 162 -35.23 24.35 -0.61
CA GLU A 162 -34.01 23.53 -0.65
C GLU A 162 -32.75 24.37 -0.87
N ARG A 163 -32.88 25.52 -1.54
CA ARG A 163 -31.77 26.39 -1.94
C ARG A 163 -31.97 27.80 -1.39
N MET A 164 -31.06 28.23 -0.53
CA MET A 164 -31.03 29.57 0.07
C MET A 164 -29.91 30.44 -0.55
N VAL A 165 -29.88 30.58 -1.88
CA VAL A 165 -28.93 31.48 -2.53
C VAL A 165 -29.56 32.87 -2.60
N GLN A 166 -28.88 33.88 -2.03
CA GLN A 166 -29.26 35.28 -2.25
C GLN A 166 -28.99 35.61 -3.72
N ASN A 167 -30.03 36.03 -4.43
CA ASN A 167 -29.86 36.64 -5.75
C ASN A 167 -29.21 38.02 -5.53
N PRO A 168 -28.05 38.32 -6.15
CA PRO A 168 -27.37 39.59 -5.98
C PRO A 168 -28.18 40.77 -6.53
#